data_AF-A0A8C4QSR0-F1
#
_entry.id   AF-A0A8C4QSR0-F1
#
_cell.length_a   1.000
_cell.length_b   1.000
_cell.length_c   1.000
_cell.angle_alpha   90.00
_cell.angle_beta   90.00
_cell.angle_gamma   90.00
#
_symmetry.space_group_name_H-M   'P 1'
#
loop_
_entity.id
_entity.type
_entity.pdbx_description
1 polymer ?
#
loop_
_entity_poly.entity_id
_entity_poly.type
_entity_poly.pdbx_seq_one_letter_code
_entity_poly.pdbx_strand_id
1 'polypeptide(L)'
;MLILLIGIFILHIITLIFLFVSTISSTWWNSDDMTTDLWKRCNLHSLTKEWSCQNDMIQGEADWFQSVQALMILAVIFACISLILFIVQLYTLQKGGRFLITGVMHLLACLCVLIAAAVYSGHHPDGSPYDKGTYGHSYILAWLSFVLSFINGVIYVALRKRS
;
A
#
# COMPACT_ATOMS: atom_id res chain seq x y z
N MET A 1 14.76 -25.74 -1.08
CA MET A 1 13.36 -25.25 -1.05
C MET A 1 13.06 -24.40 0.17
N LEU A 2 13.50 -24.81 1.37
CA LEU A 2 13.30 -24.04 2.61
C LEU A 2 13.82 -22.59 2.52
N ILE A 3 15.04 -22.38 2.02
CA ILE A 3 15.63 -21.02 1.88
C ILE A 3 14.75 -20.10 1.02
N LEU A 4 14.26 -20.62 -0.11
CA LEU A 4 13.36 -19.87 -0.99
C LEU A 4 12.05 -19.54 -0.27
N LEU A 5 11.49 -20.51 0.45
CA LEU A 5 10.25 -20.35 1.22
C LEU A 5 10.37 -19.32 2.35
N ILE A 6 11.53 -19.27 3.01
CA ILE A 6 11.86 -18.25 4.02
C ILE A 6 12.01 -16.89 3.32
N GLY A 7 12.71 -16.83 2.19
CA GLY A 7 12.91 -15.60 1.42
C GLY A 7 11.60 -14.96 0.98
N ILE A 8 10.66 -15.73 0.42
CA ILE A 8 9.34 -15.22 0.02
C ILE A 8 8.49 -14.82 1.23
N PHE A 9 8.63 -15.52 2.36
CA PHE A 9 7.94 -15.15 3.59
C PHE A 9 8.43 -13.79 4.10
N ILE A 10 9.75 -13.60 4.18
CA ILE A 10 10.36 -12.32 4.57
C ILE A 10 9.93 -11.21 3.59
N LEU A 11 9.96 -11.49 2.29
CA LEU A 11 9.52 -10.54 1.26
C LEU A 11 8.05 -10.14 1.45
N HIS A 12 7.16 -11.09 1.78
CA HIS A 12 5.76 -10.82 2.10
C HIS A 12 5.64 -9.90 3.32
N ILE A 13 6.37 -10.19 4.41
CA ILE A 13 6.32 -9.37 5.62
C ILE A 13 6.82 -7.95 5.35
N ILE A 14 7.92 -7.77 4.60
CA ILE A 14 8.42 -6.45 4.20
C ILE A 14 7.35 -5.70 3.39
N THR A 15 6.72 -6.39 2.44
CA THR A 15 5.64 -5.82 1.61
C THR A 15 4.47 -5.34 2.49
N LEU A 16 4.06 -6.14 3.47
CA LEU A 16 3.01 -5.76 4.42
C LEU A 16 3.41 -4.55 5.26
N ILE A 17 4.63 -4.50 5.77
CA ILE A 17 5.12 -3.34 6.55
C ILE A 17 5.05 -2.08 5.69
N PHE A 18 5.54 -2.12 4.45
CA PHE A 18 5.48 -0.95 3.57
C PHE A 18 4.04 -0.56 3.23
N LEU A 19 3.15 -1.54 3.05
CA LEU A 19 1.74 -1.28 2.77
C LEU A 19 1.02 -0.68 4.00
N PHE A 20 1.29 -1.17 5.21
CA PHE A 20 0.76 -0.58 6.44
C PHE A 20 1.30 0.83 6.69
N VAL A 21 2.61 1.04 6.53
CA VAL A 21 3.21 2.36 6.71
C VAL A 21 2.67 3.33 5.67
N SER A 22 2.61 2.94 4.39
CA SER A 22 1.99 3.79 3.36
C SER A 22 0.52 4.07 3.68
N THR A 23 -0.25 3.12 4.20
CA THR A 23 -1.68 3.35 4.48
C THR A 23 -1.91 4.20 5.74
N ILE A 24 -1.12 4.02 6.80
CA ILE A 24 -1.39 4.60 8.12
C ILE A 24 -0.53 5.84 8.42
N SER A 25 0.71 5.87 7.93
CA SER A 25 1.67 6.92 8.29
C SER A 25 1.37 8.21 7.55
N SER A 26 1.57 9.33 8.26
CA SER A 26 1.38 10.64 7.70
C SER A 26 2.43 10.96 6.64
N THR A 27 2.12 11.81 5.66
CA THR A 27 3.01 12.30 4.57
C THR A 27 2.94 11.52 3.26
N TRP A 28 1.78 11.52 2.60
CA TRP A 28 1.67 11.21 1.17
C TRP A 28 2.08 12.39 0.29
N TRP A 29 1.81 13.60 0.78
CA TRP A 29 2.23 14.85 0.17
C TRP A 29 2.74 15.80 1.24
N ASN A 30 3.81 16.51 0.92
CA ASN A 30 4.51 17.41 1.82
C ASN A 30 4.80 18.74 1.14
N SER A 31 4.48 19.85 1.80
CA SER A 31 4.75 21.23 1.40
C SER A 31 5.16 22.02 2.63
N ASP A 32 5.79 23.19 2.45
CA ASP A 32 6.34 24.00 3.56
C ASP A 32 5.30 24.32 4.64
N ASP A 33 4.05 24.57 4.21
CA ASP A 33 2.95 24.97 5.10
C ASP A 33 1.87 23.87 5.24
N MET A 34 2.05 22.69 4.64
CA MET A 34 1.03 21.66 4.60
C MET A 34 1.60 20.25 4.47
N THR A 35 1.13 19.35 5.34
CA THR A 35 1.31 17.91 5.20
C THR A 35 -0.04 17.24 5.05
N THR A 36 -0.17 16.35 4.08
CA THR A 36 -1.38 15.54 3.92
C THR A 36 -1.03 14.06 3.87
N ASP A 37 -1.86 13.28 4.53
CA ASP A 37 -1.88 11.84 4.43
C ASP A 37 -3.21 11.36 3.87
N LEU A 38 -3.44 10.05 3.85
CA LEU A 38 -4.69 9.50 3.33
C LEU A 38 -5.91 9.86 4.17
N TRP A 39 -5.77 10.22 5.44
CA TRP A 39 -6.85 10.36 6.41
C TRP A 39 -6.98 11.78 6.97
N LYS A 40 -5.88 12.53 7.00
CA LYS A 40 -5.75 13.80 7.69
C LYS A 40 -4.95 14.80 6.86
N ARG A 41 -5.30 16.06 7.06
CA ARG A 41 -4.58 17.22 6.54
C ARG A 41 -4.13 18.07 7.70
N CYS A 42 -2.83 18.35 7.75
CA CYS A 42 -2.26 19.25 8.74
C CYS A 42 -1.70 20.47 8.02
N ASN A 43 -2.21 21.65 8.38
CA ASN A 43 -1.72 22.92 7.86
C ASN A 43 -0.97 23.67 8.96
N LEU A 44 0.08 24.39 8.58
CA LEU A 44 0.80 25.29 9.46
C LEU A 44 0.11 26.65 9.49
N HIS A 45 -0.32 27.10 10.67
CA HIS A 45 -0.95 28.41 10.79
C HIS A 45 0.09 29.53 10.72
N SER A 46 0.00 30.39 9.70
CA SER A 46 1.03 31.39 9.39
C SER A 46 1.30 32.40 10.51
N LEU A 47 0.32 32.64 11.40
CA LEU A 47 0.43 33.61 12.49
C LEU A 47 0.96 33.01 13.80
N THR A 48 0.58 31.78 14.14
CA THR A 48 0.95 31.13 15.42
C THR A 48 2.09 30.12 15.27
N LYS A 49 2.46 29.75 14.03
CA LYS A 49 3.39 28.65 13.72
C LYS A 49 3.01 27.31 14.37
N GLU A 50 1.74 27.14 14.71
CA GLU A 50 1.20 25.91 15.25
C GLU A 50 0.63 25.05 14.13
N TRP A 51 0.80 23.73 14.26
CA TRP A 51 0.20 22.75 13.36
C TRP A 51 -1.25 22.51 13.76
N SER A 52 -2.18 22.77 12.84
CA SER A 52 -3.58 22.38 13.00
C SER A 52 -3.86 21.20 12.08
N CYS A 53 -4.18 20.05 12.69
CA CYS A 53 -4.55 18.84 11.98
C CYS A 53 -6.06 18.64 12.01
N GLN A 54 -6.63 18.60 10.82
CA GLN A 54 -8.04 18.43 10.59
C GLN A 54 -8.27 17.07 9.91
N ASN A 55 -9.28 16.32 10.40
CA ASN A 55 -9.76 15.11 9.73
C ASN A 55 -10.61 15.46 8.48
N ASP A 56 -10.58 16.72 8.06
CA ASP A 56 -11.56 17.36 7.16
C ASP A 56 -11.35 17.02 5.68
N MET A 57 -10.82 15.83 5.39
CA MET A 57 -11.02 15.18 4.09
C MET A 57 -12.39 14.47 4.01
N ILE A 58 -13.20 14.53 5.10
CA ILE A 58 -14.57 13.97 5.16
C ILE A 58 -15.63 14.98 4.66
N GLN A 59 -15.30 16.27 4.52
CA GLN A 59 -16.25 17.30 4.06
C GLN A 59 -15.74 18.01 2.81
N GLY A 60 -16.13 17.50 1.64
CA GLY A 60 -16.04 18.23 0.37
C GLY A 60 -15.02 17.67 -0.62
N GLU A 61 -15.42 16.57 -1.27
CA GLU A 61 -15.08 16.15 -2.63
C GLU A 61 -13.61 16.10 -3.07
N ALA A 62 -13.12 14.86 -3.15
CA ALA A 62 -12.90 14.30 -4.47
C ALA A 62 -13.11 12.77 -4.45
N ASP A 63 -14.07 12.25 -5.21
CA ASP A 63 -14.39 10.81 -5.28
C ASP A 63 -13.15 9.93 -5.58
N TRP A 64 -12.20 10.50 -6.32
CA TRP A 64 -10.91 9.85 -6.59
C TRP A 64 -10.12 9.58 -5.31
N PHE A 65 -10.13 10.48 -4.33
CA PHE A 65 -9.36 10.35 -3.10
C PHE A 65 -9.97 9.28 -2.18
N GLN A 66 -11.30 9.26 -2.06
CA GLN A 66 -11.99 8.18 -1.36
C GLN A 66 -11.76 6.82 -2.03
N SER A 67 -11.67 6.79 -3.37
CA SER A 67 -11.30 5.59 -4.11
C SER A 67 -9.88 5.12 -3.76
N VAL A 68 -8.91 6.03 -3.66
CA VAL A 68 -7.54 5.72 -3.21
C VAL A 68 -7.56 5.12 -1.79
N GLN A 69 -8.27 5.75 -0.85
CA GLN A 69 -8.39 5.23 0.53
C GLN A 69 -8.96 3.80 0.56
N ALA A 70 -10.06 3.57 -0.18
CA ALA A 70 -10.72 2.27 -0.23
C ALA A 70 -9.80 1.19 -0.87
N LEU A 71 -9.09 1.54 -1.94
CA LEU A 71 -8.13 0.64 -2.60
C LEU A 71 -6.93 0.31 -1.70
N MET A 72 -6.40 1.27 -0.94
CA MET A 72 -5.32 1.02 0.02
C MET A 72 -5.76 0.09 1.15
N ILE A 73 -6.96 0.28 1.71
CA ILE A 73 -7.55 -0.65 2.70
C ILE A 73 -7.70 -2.04 2.08
N LEU A 74 -8.27 -2.14 0.87
CA LEU A 74 -8.52 -3.40 0.21
C LEU A 74 -7.21 -4.14 -0.10
N ALA A 75 -6.16 -3.42 -0.48
CA ALA A 75 -4.82 -3.97 -0.65
C ALA A 75 -4.29 -4.61 0.65
N VAL A 76 -4.42 -3.92 1.79
CA VAL A 76 -4.00 -4.45 3.09
C VAL A 76 -4.75 -5.73 3.42
N ILE A 77 -6.07 -5.76 3.21
CA ILE A 77 -6.91 -6.92 3.47
C ILE A 77 -6.47 -8.10 2.60
N PHE A 78 -6.32 -7.92 1.29
CA PHE A 78 -5.90 -8.99 0.39
C PHE A 78 -4.47 -9.48 0.68
N ALA A 79 -3.55 -8.60 1.05
CA ALA A 79 -2.20 -9.00 1.45
C ALA A 79 -2.22 -9.83 2.76
N CYS A 80 -3.00 -9.42 3.77
CA CYS A 80 -3.16 -10.19 5.01
C CYS A 80 -3.80 -11.57 4.76
N ILE A 81 -4.85 -11.63 3.95
CA ILE A 81 -5.49 -12.89 3.56
C ILE A 81 -4.49 -13.78 2.82
N SER A 82 -3.71 -13.22 1.89
CA SER A 82 -2.65 -13.94 1.19
C SER A 82 -1.62 -14.52 2.15
N LEU A 83 -1.19 -13.79 3.18
CA LEU A 83 -0.26 -14.30 4.19
C LEU A 83 -0.85 -15.47 4.98
N ILE A 84 -2.11 -15.36 5.41
CA ILE A 84 -2.80 -16.44 6.13
C ILE A 84 -2.93 -17.68 5.24
N LEU A 85 -3.36 -17.49 3.98
CA LEU A 85 -3.45 -18.56 3.00
C LEU A 85 -2.11 -19.21 2.72
N PHE A 86 -1.03 -18.42 2.66
CA PHE A 86 0.31 -18.93 2.50
C PHE A 86 0.66 -19.90 3.63
N ILE A 87 0.50 -19.46 4.88
CA ILE A 87 0.77 -20.27 6.07
C ILE A 87 -0.10 -21.53 6.09
N VAL A 88 -1.40 -21.42 5.80
CA VAL A 88 -2.30 -22.58 5.72
C VAL A 88 -1.86 -23.55 4.63
N GLN A 89 -1.48 -23.05 3.44
CA GLN A 89 -1.01 -23.87 2.32
C GLN A 89 0.34 -24.52 2.60
N LEU A 90 1.18 -23.98 3.49
CA LEU A 90 2.42 -24.67 3.88
C LEU A 90 2.12 -26.06 4.47
N TYR A 91 1.13 -26.14 5.34
CA TYR A 91 0.76 -27.38 6.03
C TYR A 91 -0.24 -28.25 5.26
N THR A 92 -1.24 -27.63 4.61
CA THR A 92 -2.36 -28.36 3.99
C THR A 92 -2.10 -28.83 2.56
N LEU A 93 -1.21 -28.15 1.82
CA LEU A 93 -1.02 -28.42 0.40
C LEU A 93 -0.31 -29.76 0.19
N GLN A 94 -0.89 -30.64 -0.62
CA GLN A 94 -0.29 -31.91 -1.00
C GLN A 94 0.97 -31.70 -1.87
N LYS A 95 1.85 -32.70 -1.88
CA LYS A 95 3.07 -32.69 -2.71
C LYS A 95 2.68 -32.47 -4.18
N GLY A 96 3.33 -31.52 -4.83
CA GLY A 96 3.06 -31.14 -6.21
C GLY A 96 2.00 -30.06 -6.41
N GLY A 97 1.32 -29.60 -5.35
CA GLY A 97 0.40 -28.46 -5.40
C GLY A 97 1.12 -27.11 -5.62
N ARG A 98 0.37 -26.10 -6.05
CA ARG A 98 0.87 -24.72 -6.28
C ARG A 98 0.24 -23.75 -5.27
N PHE A 99 0.95 -22.69 -4.94
CA PHE A 99 0.44 -21.61 -4.08
C PHE A 99 -0.43 -20.61 -4.87
N LEU A 100 -1.29 -21.11 -5.76
CA LEU A 100 -2.03 -20.30 -6.72
C LEU A 100 -2.96 -19.31 -6.03
N ILE A 101 -3.77 -19.76 -5.07
CA ILE A 101 -4.75 -18.90 -4.37
C ILE A 101 -4.03 -17.79 -3.60
N THR A 102 -2.96 -18.15 -2.87
CA THR A 102 -2.08 -17.18 -2.18
C THR A 102 -1.55 -16.14 -3.15
N GLY A 103 -1.00 -16.58 -4.29
CA GLY A 103 -0.45 -15.69 -5.31
C GLY A 103 -1.50 -14.78 -5.94
N VAL A 104 -2.68 -15.30 -6.29
CA VAL A 104 -3.78 -14.51 -6.84
C VAL A 104 -4.23 -13.44 -5.85
N MET A 105 -4.42 -13.77 -4.58
CA MET A 105 -4.79 -12.77 -3.56
C MET A 105 -3.70 -11.69 -3.40
N HIS A 106 -2.43 -12.09 -3.47
CA HIS A 106 -1.32 -11.12 -3.41
C HIS A 106 -1.25 -10.22 -4.66
N LEU A 107 -1.57 -10.77 -5.84
CA LEU A 107 -1.65 -9.99 -7.08
C LEU A 107 -2.87 -9.05 -7.12
N LEU A 108 -3.99 -9.43 -6.49
CA LEU A 108 -5.12 -8.52 -6.27
C LEU A 108 -4.73 -7.36 -5.35
N ALA A 109 -3.99 -7.64 -4.27
CA ALA A 109 -3.43 -6.57 -3.43
C ALA A 109 -2.51 -5.64 -4.24
N CYS A 110 -1.61 -6.22 -5.04
CA CYS A 110 -0.72 -5.48 -5.95
C CYS A 110 -1.49 -4.56 -6.90
N LEU A 111 -2.56 -5.08 -7.53
CA LEU A 111 -3.41 -4.31 -8.43
C LEU A 111 -4.09 -3.14 -7.71
N CYS A 112 -4.61 -3.37 -6.50
CA CYS A 112 -5.21 -2.31 -5.69
C CYS A 112 -4.22 -1.19 -5.38
N VAL A 113 -2.98 -1.52 -4.98
CA VAL A 113 -1.93 -0.52 -4.73
C VAL A 113 -1.56 0.24 -6.00
N LEU A 114 -1.41 -0.47 -7.13
CA LEU A 114 -1.08 0.15 -8.41
C LEU A 114 -2.13 1.19 -8.81
N ILE A 115 -3.42 0.82 -8.73
CA ILE A 115 -4.52 1.72 -9.08
C ILE A 115 -4.56 2.90 -8.09
N ALA A 116 -4.45 2.65 -6.79
CA ALA A 116 -4.45 3.70 -5.76
C ALA A 116 -3.33 4.72 -5.99
N ALA A 117 -2.10 4.24 -6.18
CA ALA A 117 -0.93 5.09 -6.40
C ALA A 117 -1.06 5.85 -7.72
N ALA A 118 -1.48 5.21 -8.81
CA ALA A 118 -1.63 5.85 -10.12
C ALA A 118 -2.75 6.90 -10.14
N VAL A 119 -3.89 6.64 -9.50
CA VAL A 119 -4.99 7.61 -9.37
C VAL A 119 -4.52 8.82 -8.56
N TYR A 120 -3.77 8.59 -7.48
CA TYR A 120 -3.17 9.65 -6.68
C TYR A 120 -2.16 10.48 -7.48
N SER A 121 -1.32 9.84 -8.31
CA SER A 121 -0.39 10.55 -9.19
C SER A 121 -1.09 11.39 -10.25
N GLY A 122 -2.19 10.86 -10.81
CA GLY A 122 -2.93 11.49 -11.89
C GLY A 122 -3.77 12.70 -11.45
N HIS A 123 -4.15 12.75 -10.17
CA HIS A 123 -4.88 13.88 -9.57
C HIS A 123 -3.94 14.75 -8.73
N HIS A 124 -3.01 15.43 -9.41
CA HIS A 124 -2.25 16.51 -8.79
C HIS A 124 -3.17 17.74 -8.69
N PRO A 125 -3.43 18.29 -7.48
CA PRO A 125 -4.23 19.50 -7.37
C PRO A 125 -3.44 20.68 -7.94
N ASP A 126 -3.95 21.31 -8.99
CA ASP A 126 -3.39 22.54 -9.52
C ASP A 126 -3.75 23.70 -8.58
N GLY A 127 -2.76 24.48 -8.15
CA GLY A 127 -2.94 25.68 -7.31
C GLY A 127 -2.34 25.59 -5.92
N SER A 128 -1.98 26.75 -5.37
CA SER A 128 -1.55 26.91 -3.97
C SER A 128 -2.58 26.30 -3.01
N PRO A 129 -2.18 25.49 -2.01
CA PRO A 129 -0.81 25.26 -1.51
C PRO A 129 -0.09 24.03 -2.10
N TYR A 130 -0.63 23.39 -3.14
CA TYR A 130 -0.07 22.16 -3.72
C TYR A 130 1.07 22.42 -4.70
N ASP A 131 1.11 23.60 -5.34
CA ASP A 131 2.14 23.98 -6.34
C ASP A 131 3.60 23.92 -5.85
N LYS A 132 3.84 23.97 -4.54
CA LYS A 132 5.18 23.93 -3.93
C LYS A 132 5.50 22.63 -3.20
N GLY A 133 4.59 21.66 -3.24
CA GLY A 133 4.77 20.40 -2.53
C GLY A 133 5.52 19.33 -3.32
N THR A 134 5.84 18.25 -2.63
CA THR A 134 6.48 17.06 -3.17
C THR A 134 5.81 15.81 -2.61
N TYR A 135 5.95 14.69 -3.34
CA TYR A 135 5.50 13.41 -2.84
C TYR A 135 6.27 13.00 -1.58
N GLY A 136 5.52 12.59 -0.56
CA GLY A 136 6.08 12.18 0.72
C GLY A 136 6.52 10.72 0.74
N HIS A 137 7.15 10.33 1.85
CA HIS A 137 7.69 8.97 2.01
C HIS A 137 6.60 7.88 1.95
N SER A 138 5.40 8.13 2.47
CA SER A 138 4.30 7.15 2.44
C SER A 138 3.88 6.81 1.00
N TYR A 139 3.90 7.80 0.10
CA TYR A 139 3.63 7.58 -1.32
C TYR A 139 4.73 6.76 -2.02
N ILE A 140 6.00 7.04 -1.70
CA ILE A 140 7.13 6.25 -2.23
C ILE A 140 7.04 4.79 -1.74
N LEU A 141 6.70 4.58 -0.47
CA LEU A 141 6.48 3.24 0.07
C LEU A 141 5.32 2.51 -0.61
N ALA A 142 4.27 3.20 -1.05
CA ALA A 142 3.19 2.58 -1.82
C ALA A 142 3.74 1.99 -3.13
N TRP A 143 4.53 2.75 -3.89
CA TRP A 143 5.17 2.23 -5.12
C TRP A 143 6.15 1.08 -4.86
N LEU A 144 6.94 1.16 -3.79
CA LEU A 144 7.81 0.05 -3.39
C LEU A 144 6.99 -1.20 -3.04
N SER A 145 5.88 -1.04 -2.29
CA SER A 145 4.99 -2.13 -1.95
C SER A 145 4.32 -2.77 -3.18
N PHE A 146 4.01 -1.97 -4.21
CA PHE A 146 3.53 -2.47 -5.51
C PHE A 146 4.57 -3.39 -6.17
N VAL A 147 5.83 -2.95 -6.29
CA VAL A 147 6.87 -3.75 -6.95
C VAL A 147 7.14 -5.04 -6.18
N LEU A 148 7.25 -4.96 -4.86
CA LEU A 148 7.50 -6.14 -4.02
C LEU A 148 6.31 -7.12 -4.04
N SER A 149 5.07 -6.62 -3.98
CA SER A 149 3.87 -7.47 -4.08
C SER A 149 3.73 -8.12 -5.46
N PHE A 150 4.09 -7.44 -6.55
CA PHE A 150 4.10 -8.04 -7.88
C PHE A 150 5.08 -9.22 -7.96
N ILE A 151 6.34 -8.98 -7.56
CA ILE A 151 7.39 -10.01 -7.57
C ILE A 151 6.97 -11.20 -6.70
N ASN A 152 6.51 -10.93 -5.48
CA ASN A 152 6.12 -11.97 -4.53
C ASN A 152 4.89 -12.76 -5.03
N GLY A 153 3.89 -12.07 -5.61
CA GLY A 153 2.69 -12.69 -6.17
C GLY A 153 3.02 -13.61 -7.34
N VAL A 154 3.87 -13.17 -8.27
CA VAL A 154 4.35 -14.00 -9.40
C VAL A 154 5.11 -15.23 -8.89
N ILE A 155 5.99 -15.05 -7.90
CA ILE A 155 6.72 -16.17 -7.29
C ILE A 155 5.75 -17.17 -6.65
N TYR A 156 4.72 -16.72 -5.91
CA TYR A 156 3.71 -17.63 -5.35
C TYR A 156 2.97 -18.44 -6.41
N VAL A 157 2.57 -17.81 -7.52
CA VAL A 157 1.89 -18.52 -8.61
C VAL A 157 2.81 -19.55 -9.29
N ALA A 158 4.09 -19.20 -9.48
CA ALA A 158 5.09 -20.06 -10.10
C ALA A 158 5.55 -21.20 -9.18
N LEU A 159 5.47 -21.01 -7.85
CA LEU A 159 5.94 -21.98 -6.88
C LEU A 159 5.09 -23.25 -6.85
N ARG A 160 5.80 -24.39 -6.93
CA ARG A 160 5.24 -25.73 -6.77
C ARG A 160 5.90 -26.41 -5.57
N LYS A 161 5.09 -26.98 -4.68
CA LYS A 161 5.58 -27.77 -3.55
C LYS A 161 6.27 -29.03 -4.10
N ARG A 162 7.60 -29.16 -3.94
CA ARG A 162 8.38 -30.33 -4.38
C ARG A 162 8.82 -31.10 -3.12
N SER A 163 8.24 -32.29 -2.98
CA SER A 163 8.37 -33.19 -1.82
C SER A 163 7.78 -32.70 -0.50
#